data_AF-A0A3D4W5R5-F1
#
_entry.id   AF-A0A3D4W5R5-F1
#
_cell.length_a   1.000
_cell.length_b   1.000
_cell.length_c   1.000
_cell.angle_alpha   90.00
_cell.angle_beta   90.00
_cell.angle_gamma   90.00
#
_symmetry.space_group_name_H-M   'P 1'
#
loop_
_entity.id
_entity.type
_entity.pdbx_description
1 polymer ?
#
loop_
_entity_poly.entity_id
_entity_poly.type
_entity_poly.pdbx_seq_one_letter_code
_entity_poly.pdbx_strand_id
1 'polypeptide(L)'
;MKALLLIFLLAIGISIQAQVAVNTDGAAPDNSAMLDVKSTTRGLLAPRMTLAQRNAIVSPASGLMIYQTTDIPGYYYNSGTPAAPAWALVGSNAGQWLNNGTSIYYNLGNVGIGTASPLERLHVDGFMHLSSSGGGYPFINFNNTVTGGNSGLKIMENGASKAWIAYRGDINALTLNADNSGGWSPDMIVKYGGNVGLGTLEPASRLHVMKNTPGYTAAFGVPISPWTSGTNVSVGNDDEDAVLYVGQAPGREGFLIWQYNADPALGYYSIGTYNGSNNMTLQEYG
;
A
#
# COMPACT_ATOMS: atom_id res chain seq x y z
N MET A 1 -63.45 33.26 58.46
CA MET A 1 -62.00 33.54 58.47
C MET A 1 -61.14 32.27 58.40
N LYS A 2 -61.40 31.23 59.21
CA LYS A 2 -60.59 29.98 59.21
C LYS A 2 -60.60 29.20 57.88
N ALA A 3 -61.75 29.11 57.18
CA ALA A 3 -61.84 28.43 55.89
C ALA A 3 -61.14 29.19 54.74
N LEU A 4 -61.09 30.52 54.81
CA LEU A 4 -60.43 31.36 53.80
C LEU A 4 -58.89 31.28 53.91
N LEU A 5 -58.37 31.16 55.14
CA LEU A 5 -56.95 30.95 55.41
C LEU A 5 -56.46 29.59 54.88
N LEU A 6 -57.30 28.54 54.97
CA LEU A 6 -56.95 27.20 54.50
C LEU A 6 -56.91 27.11 52.97
N ILE A 7 -57.84 27.80 52.28
CA ILE A 7 -57.83 27.91 50.81
C ILE A 7 -56.63 28.76 50.34
N PHE A 8 -56.28 29.82 51.06
CA PHE A 8 -55.08 30.62 50.76
C PHE A 8 -53.78 29.83 50.95
N LEU A 9 -53.70 28.95 51.96
CA LEU A 9 -52.56 28.04 52.14
C LEU A 9 -52.50 26.94 51.07
N LEU A 10 -53.63 26.43 50.56
CA LEU A 10 -53.65 25.47 49.45
C LEU A 10 -53.34 26.11 48.08
N ALA A 11 -53.59 27.41 47.92
CA ALA A 11 -53.28 28.15 46.68
C ALA A 11 -51.79 28.52 46.56
N ILE A 12 -51.04 28.46 47.66
CA ILE A 12 -49.57 28.52 47.63
C ILE A 12 -49.08 27.13 47.25
N GLY A 13 -49.21 26.80 45.96
CA GLY A 13 -48.60 25.60 45.38
C GLY A 13 -47.09 25.69 45.52
N ILE A 14 -46.55 25.11 46.59
CA ILE A 14 -45.11 25.04 46.82
C ILE A 14 -44.55 24.02 45.83
N SER A 15 -44.01 24.50 44.70
CA SER A 15 -43.27 23.65 43.76
C SER A 15 -41.94 23.28 44.42
N ILE A 16 -41.94 22.15 45.14
CA ILE A 16 -40.72 21.51 45.63
C ILE A 16 -39.99 20.95 44.40
N GLN A 17 -38.97 21.66 43.94
CA GLN A 17 -38.09 21.13 42.89
C GLN A 17 -37.15 20.10 43.51
N ALA A 18 -37.20 18.86 43.02
CA ALA A 18 -36.36 17.75 43.50
C ALA A 18 -34.94 17.76 42.89
N GLN A 19 -34.63 18.73 42.03
CA GLN A 19 -33.37 18.84 41.31
C GLN A 19 -32.34 19.60 42.13
N VAL A 20 -31.08 19.18 42.06
CA VAL A 20 -29.97 19.84 42.75
C VAL A 20 -29.21 20.70 41.76
N ALA A 21 -29.18 22.02 42.00
CA ALA A 21 -28.29 22.92 41.30
C ALA A 21 -27.07 23.26 42.19
N VAL A 22 -25.87 23.19 41.62
CA VAL A 22 -24.62 23.61 42.25
C VAL A 22 -24.02 24.72 41.40
N ASN A 23 -24.33 25.96 41.77
CA ASN A 23 -23.88 27.16 41.08
C ASN A 23 -23.75 28.33 42.06
N THR A 24 -23.20 29.45 41.60
CA THR A 24 -23.03 30.67 42.42
C THR A 24 -23.90 31.83 41.96
N ASP A 25 -24.67 31.66 40.89
CA ASP A 25 -25.51 32.70 40.27
C ASP A 25 -27.01 32.54 40.58
N GLY A 26 -27.40 31.46 41.26
CA GLY A 26 -28.79 31.19 41.63
C GLY A 26 -29.65 30.77 40.44
N ALA A 27 -29.04 30.37 39.31
CA ALA A 27 -29.79 29.84 38.18
C ALA A 27 -30.54 28.57 38.59
N ALA A 28 -31.78 28.42 38.11
CA ALA A 28 -32.52 27.17 38.22
C ALA A 28 -31.76 26.03 37.49
N PRO A 29 -31.78 24.80 38.00
CA PRO A 29 -31.17 23.67 37.30
C PRO A 29 -31.90 23.41 35.98
N ASP A 30 -31.18 22.87 35.00
CA ASP A 30 -31.80 22.41 33.75
C ASP A 30 -32.92 21.39 34.01
N ASN A 31 -34.04 21.53 33.30
CA ASN A 31 -35.23 20.69 33.47
C ASN A 31 -34.95 19.19 33.23
N SER A 32 -33.91 18.85 32.47
CA SER A 32 -33.51 17.47 32.19
C SER A 32 -32.50 16.90 33.20
N ALA A 33 -31.96 17.73 34.11
CA ALA A 33 -30.91 17.34 35.05
C ALA A 33 -31.47 17.03 36.44
N MET A 34 -30.99 15.94 37.04
CA MET A 34 -31.18 15.69 38.49
C MET A 34 -30.10 16.42 39.32
N LEU A 35 -28.91 16.57 38.74
CA LEU A 35 -27.79 17.37 39.27
C LEU A 35 -27.26 18.25 38.14
N ASP A 36 -27.35 19.57 38.31
CA ASP A 36 -26.80 20.57 37.40
C ASP A 36 -25.65 21.31 38.09
N VAL A 37 -24.45 21.23 37.52
CA VAL A 37 -23.25 21.90 38.06
C VAL A 37 -22.81 22.96 37.07
N LYS A 38 -23.00 24.23 37.44
CA LYS A 38 -22.64 25.38 36.60
C LYS A 38 -21.53 26.20 37.26
N SER A 39 -20.37 26.21 36.61
CA SER A 39 -19.25 27.07 36.99
C SER A 39 -18.37 27.36 35.77
N THR A 40 -17.81 28.57 35.71
CA THR A 40 -16.81 28.95 34.71
C THR A 40 -15.37 28.83 35.24
N THR A 41 -15.20 28.60 36.54
CA THR A 41 -13.90 28.60 37.23
C THR A 41 -13.61 27.31 37.99
N ARG A 42 -14.60 26.42 38.14
CA ARG A 42 -14.48 25.13 38.83
C ARG A 42 -15.12 24.03 38.00
N GLY A 43 -14.72 22.79 38.25
CA GLY A 43 -15.30 21.60 37.60
C GLY A 43 -15.77 20.56 38.60
N LEU A 44 -16.24 19.42 38.10
CA LEU A 44 -16.57 18.26 38.90
C LEU A 44 -15.33 17.37 39.08
N LEU A 45 -14.98 17.06 40.33
CA LEU A 45 -13.93 16.10 40.64
C LEU A 45 -14.56 14.74 40.97
N ALA A 46 -14.43 13.78 40.05
CA ALA A 46 -14.88 12.41 40.31
C ALA A 46 -14.03 11.75 41.42
N PRO A 47 -14.56 10.75 42.16
CA PRO A 47 -13.79 10.00 43.13
C PRO A 47 -12.48 9.48 42.55
N ARG A 48 -11.36 9.84 43.18
CA ARG A 48 -10.01 9.49 42.74
C ARG A 48 -9.50 8.28 43.50
N MET A 49 -9.02 7.27 42.79
CA MET A 49 -8.59 6.01 43.40
C MET A 49 -7.52 5.29 42.58
N THR A 50 -6.75 4.41 43.22
CA THR A 50 -5.82 3.50 42.54
C THR A 50 -6.58 2.38 41.81
N LEU A 51 -5.88 1.67 40.92
CA LEU A 51 -6.41 0.47 40.25
C LEU A 51 -6.91 -0.58 41.24
N ALA A 52 -6.14 -0.83 42.31
CA ALA A 52 -6.50 -1.79 43.35
C ALA A 52 -7.79 -1.38 44.08
N GLN A 53 -7.93 -0.09 44.41
CA GLN A 53 -9.13 0.44 45.06
C GLN A 53 -10.36 0.40 44.14
N ARG A 54 -10.19 0.69 42.84
CA ARG A 54 -11.27 0.56 41.84
C ARG A 54 -11.75 -0.89 41.74
N ASN A 55 -10.83 -1.83 41.66
CA ASN A 55 -11.15 -3.26 41.58
C ASN A 55 -11.78 -3.79 42.88
N ALA A 56 -11.57 -3.11 44.01
CA ALA A 56 -12.19 -3.43 45.29
C ALA A 56 -13.62 -2.88 45.45
N ILE A 57 -14.14 -2.10 44.48
CA ILE A 57 -15.54 -1.66 44.53
C ILE A 57 -16.44 -2.89 44.33
N VAL A 58 -17.21 -3.23 45.36
CA VAL A 58 -18.17 -4.34 45.32
C VAL A 58 -19.44 -3.87 44.60
N SER A 59 -19.85 -4.61 43.57
CA SER A 59 -21.09 -4.36 42.83
C SER A 59 -21.27 -2.92 42.29
N PRO A 60 -20.29 -2.34 41.57
CA PRO A 60 -20.38 -0.98 41.04
C PRO A 60 -21.58 -0.83 40.08
N ALA A 61 -22.37 0.23 40.24
CA ALA A 61 -23.48 0.50 39.32
C ALA A 61 -22.99 0.64 37.86
N SER A 62 -23.81 0.22 36.90
CA SER A 62 -23.58 0.54 35.49
C SER A 62 -23.56 2.06 35.31
N GLY A 63 -22.58 2.58 34.59
CA GLY A 63 -22.35 4.02 34.41
C GLY A 63 -21.59 4.70 35.56
N LEU A 64 -21.24 3.99 36.64
CA LEU A 64 -20.46 4.59 37.75
C LEU A 64 -19.14 5.16 37.24
N MET A 65 -18.92 6.47 37.40
CA MET A 65 -17.71 7.18 36.96
C MET A 65 -16.70 7.36 38.10
N ILE A 66 -15.42 7.11 37.82
CA ILE A 66 -14.28 7.31 38.74
C ILE A 66 -13.09 7.89 37.99
N TYR A 67 -12.10 8.43 38.72
CA TYR A 67 -10.78 8.75 38.16
C TYR A 67 -9.72 7.80 38.73
N GLN A 68 -9.12 6.97 37.88
CA GLN A 68 -8.02 6.10 38.26
C GLN A 68 -6.71 6.88 38.28
N THR A 69 -5.87 6.70 39.30
CA THR A 69 -4.62 7.44 39.48
C THR A 69 -3.34 6.64 39.21
N THR A 70 -3.44 5.32 39.04
CA THR A 70 -2.30 4.41 38.84
C THR A 70 -2.53 3.48 37.66
N ASP A 71 -1.49 2.80 37.19
CA ASP A 71 -1.48 1.98 35.96
C ASP A 71 -1.73 2.86 34.71
N ILE A 72 -2.97 2.96 34.25
CA ILE A 72 -3.41 3.95 33.26
C ILE A 72 -4.27 5.00 33.98
N PRO A 73 -3.75 6.20 34.26
CA PRO A 73 -4.54 7.27 34.87
C PRO A 73 -5.60 7.81 33.90
N GLY A 74 -6.81 8.06 34.40
CA GLY A 74 -7.88 8.60 33.57
C GLY A 74 -9.27 8.42 34.17
N TYR A 75 -10.27 9.00 33.52
CA TYR A 75 -11.68 8.80 33.89
C TYR A 75 -12.18 7.46 33.37
N TYR A 76 -12.72 6.63 34.25
CA TYR A 76 -13.34 5.35 33.87
C TYR A 76 -14.81 5.36 34.22
N TYR A 77 -15.61 4.60 33.48
CA TYR A 77 -16.96 4.23 33.89
C TYR A 77 -17.18 2.71 33.82
N ASN A 78 -18.08 2.18 34.65
CA ASN A 78 -18.49 0.79 34.53
C ASN A 78 -19.45 0.64 33.33
N SER A 79 -18.98 0.12 32.21
CA SER A 79 -19.80 -0.21 31.03
C SER A 79 -20.50 -1.56 31.15
N GLY A 80 -20.16 -2.36 32.17
CA GLY A 80 -20.75 -3.66 32.45
C GLY A 80 -21.96 -3.58 33.37
N THR A 81 -22.23 -4.68 34.09
CA THR A 81 -23.29 -4.77 35.09
C THR A 81 -22.70 -4.73 36.50
N PRO A 82 -23.50 -4.54 37.56
CA PRO A 82 -23.00 -4.64 38.92
C PRO A 82 -22.44 -6.03 39.25
N ALA A 83 -23.01 -7.10 38.70
CA ALA A 83 -22.54 -8.47 38.91
C ALA A 83 -21.27 -8.81 38.09
N ALA A 84 -21.06 -8.13 36.96
CA ALA A 84 -19.89 -8.30 36.10
C ALA A 84 -19.39 -6.92 35.63
N PRO A 85 -18.61 -6.22 36.47
CA PRO A 85 -18.10 -4.89 36.12
C PRO A 85 -17.13 -4.95 34.94
N ALA A 86 -17.28 -4.03 34.00
CA ALA A 86 -16.35 -3.82 32.90
C ALA A 86 -15.93 -2.35 32.87
N TRP A 87 -14.71 -2.04 33.29
CA TRP A 87 -14.24 -0.66 33.39
C TRP A 87 -13.73 -0.15 32.04
N ALA A 88 -14.41 0.84 31.47
CA ALA A 88 -14.04 1.49 30.22
C ALA A 88 -13.47 2.89 30.48
N LEU A 89 -12.38 3.23 29.80
CA LEU A 89 -11.74 4.55 29.86
C LEU A 89 -12.55 5.57 29.05
N VAL A 90 -12.63 6.81 29.52
CA VAL A 90 -13.32 7.94 28.87
C VAL A 90 -12.26 8.87 28.28
N GLY A 91 -12.46 9.28 27.03
CA GLY A 91 -11.55 10.18 26.30
C GLY A 91 -10.79 9.46 25.19
N SER A 92 -9.87 10.17 24.54
CA SER A 92 -9.19 9.78 23.28
C SER A 92 -8.46 8.43 23.30
N ASN A 93 -8.27 7.80 24.46
CA ASN A 93 -7.84 6.40 24.59
C ASN A 93 -8.98 5.36 24.44
N ALA A 94 -10.18 5.77 24.02
CA ALA A 94 -11.36 4.91 23.86
C ALA A 94 -11.81 4.72 22.41
N GLY A 95 -11.08 5.26 21.41
CA GLY A 95 -11.37 5.15 19.97
C GLY A 95 -10.14 4.78 19.13
N GLN A 96 -10.38 4.11 17.99
CA GLN A 96 -9.51 3.20 17.19
C GLN A 96 -8.05 3.60 16.85
N TRP A 97 -7.54 4.78 17.22
CA TRP A 97 -6.21 5.26 16.84
C TRP A 97 -5.61 6.18 17.91
N LEU A 98 -4.92 5.62 18.89
CA LEU A 98 -3.94 6.32 19.72
C LEU A 98 -2.92 5.32 20.28
N ASN A 99 -1.66 5.60 19.94
CA ASN A 99 -0.48 4.76 20.11
C ASN A 99 0.28 5.21 21.35
N ASN A 100 0.73 4.29 22.19
CA ASN A 100 1.94 4.52 22.97
C ASN A 100 3.06 3.68 22.34
N GLY A 101 4.05 4.33 21.72
CA GLY A 101 5.18 3.66 21.05
C GLY A 101 5.07 3.62 19.52
N THR A 102 5.85 2.73 18.90
CA THR A 102 5.99 2.62 17.43
C THR A 102 4.92 1.76 16.76
N SER A 103 3.97 1.15 17.48
CA SER A 103 3.11 0.10 16.89
C SER A 103 2.11 0.59 15.83
N ILE A 104 1.19 1.53 16.12
CA ILE A 104 0.21 2.14 15.18
C ILE A 104 -0.09 3.64 15.49
N TYR A 105 0.54 4.59 14.79
CA TYR A 105 0.48 6.04 15.04
C TYR A 105 -0.42 6.76 14.03
N TYR A 106 -1.35 7.60 14.50
CA TYR A 106 -2.19 8.45 13.64
C TYR A 106 -2.00 9.92 14.00
N ASN A 107 -1.51 10.73 13.06
CA ASN A 107 -1.32 12.16 13.25
C ASN A 107 -1.99 12.95 12.14
N LEU A 108 -3.22 13.41 12.39
CA LEU A 108 -3.91 14.40 11.56
C LEU A 108 -4.06 14.02 10.07
N GLY A 109 -4.00 12.71 9.75
CA GLY A 109 -4.26 12.20 8.39
C GLY A 109 -3.29 11.13 7.89
N ASN A 110 -2.09 11.04 8.46
CA ASN A 110 -1.10 9.99 8.12
C ASN A 110 -1.10 8.89 9.19
N VAL A 111 -0.91 7.65 8.74
CA VAL A 111 -0.78 6.45 9.56
C VAL A 111 0.67 5.94 9.49
N GLY A 112 1.32 5.83 10.65
CA GLY A 112 2.60 5.14 10.81
C GLY A 112 2.41 3.78 11.48
N ILE A 113 3.04 2.73 10.98
CA ILE A 113 3.14 1.41 11.61
C ILE A 113 4.63 1.09 11.75
N GLY A 114 5.11 0.87 12.96
CA GLY A 114 6.55 0.78 13.26
C GLY A 114 7.24 2.15 13.45
N THR A 115 6.56 3.28 13.21
CA THR A 115 7.15 4.63 13.25
C THR A 115 6.20 5.70 13.80
N ALA A 116 6.75 6.69 14.50
CA ALA A 116 6.03 7.88 14.99
C ALA A 116 6.15 9.10 14.05
N SER A 117 6.89 8.98 12.94
CA SER A 117 7.10 10.05 11.96
C SER A 117 6.81 9.54 10.54
N PRO A 118 5.52 9.29 10.21
CA PRO A 118 5.14 8.82 8.88
C PRO A 118 5.46 9.87 7.80
N LEU A 119 6.22 9.46 6.77
CA LEU A 119 6.62 10.33 5.65
C LEU A 119 5.53 10.44 4.57
N GLU A 120 4.64 9.45 4.51
CA GLU A 120 3.53 9.36 3.56
C GLU A 120 2.23 9.05 4.31
N ARG A 121 1.08 9.07 3.60
CA ARG A 121 -0.23 8.78 4.20
C ARG A 121 -0.30 7.45 4.94
N LEU A 122 0.45 6.46 4.44
CA LEU A 122 0.72 5.20 5.13
C LEU A 122 2.23 4.96 5.09
N HIS A 123 2.87 4.89 6.25
CA HIS A 123 4.28 4.54 6.39
C HIS A 123 4.39 3.27 7.26
N VAL A 124 4.82 2.17 6.66
CA VAL A 124 5.15 0.93 7.36
C VAL A 124 6.68 0.82 7.46
N ASP A 125 7.21 0.93 8.68
CA ASP A 125 8.61 0.64 8.98
C ASP A 125 8.74 -0.87 9.26
N GLY A 126 8.88 -1.63 8.18
CA GLY A 126 8.93 -3.10 8.21
C GLY A 126 8.26 -3.74 6.99
N PHE A 127 7.87 -5.01 7.13
CA PHE A 127 7.22 -5.75 6.05
C PHE A 127 5.70 -5.53 6.04
N MET A 128 5.12 -5.45 4.83
CA MET A 128 3.67 -5.54 4.60
C MET A 128 3.33 -6.92 4.06
N HIS A 129 2.49 -7.68 4.75
CA HIS A 129 2.00 -8.98 4.30
C HIS A 129 0.55 -8.88 3.81
N LEU A 130 0.31 -9.21 2.55
CA LEU A 130 -1.02 -9.25 1.94
C LEU A 130 -1.34 -10.69 1.54
N SER A 131 -2.41 -11.26 2.08
CA SER A 131 -2.79 -12.65 1.84
C SER A 131 -4.30 -12.80 1.68
N SER A 132 -4.70 -13.88 1.00
CA SER A 132 -6.09 -14.28 0.77
C SER A 132 -6.19 -15.79 0.94
N SER A 133 -7.17 -16.25 1.72
CA SER A 133 -7.45 -17.67 1.93
C SER A 133 -8.62 -18.20 1.10
N GLY A 134 -9.27 -17.34 0.31
CA GLY A 134 -10.54 -17.61 -0.38
C GLY A 134 -10.45 -17.70 -1.90
N GLY A 135 -9.29 -18.04 -2.47
CA GLY A 135 -9.09 -18.19 -3.92
C GLY A 135 -8.99 -16.88 -4.73
N GLY A 136 -9.19 -15.72 -4.09
CA GLY A 136 -8.90 -14.41 -4.71
C GLY A 136 -7.42 -14.04 -4.61
N TYR A 137 -6.98 -13.10 -5.44
CA TYR A 137 -5.62 -12.55 -5.42
C TYR A 137 -5.55 -11.30 -4.55
N PRO A 138 -4.60 -11.20 -3.60
CA PRO A 138 -4.33 -9.94 -2.93
C PRO A 138 -3.67 -8.98 -3.94
N PHE A 139 -4.35 -7.88 -4.28
CA PHE A 139 -3.80 -6.82 -5.11
C PHE A 139 -3.63 -5.52 -4.33
N ILE A 140 -2.59 -4.77 -4.68
CA ILE A 140 -2.49 -3.34 -4.36
C ILE A 140 -3.04 -2.59 -5.58
N ASN A 141 -4.18 -1.91 -5.41
CA ASN A 141 -4.80 -1.15 -6.48
C ASN A 141 -4.20 0.26 -6.57
N PHE A 142 -3.56 0.59 -7.69
CA PHE A 142 -3.06 1.93 -7.98
C PHE A 142 -3.96 2.61 -9.02
N ASN A 143 -4.81 3.53 -8.57
CA ASN A 143 -5.76 4.22 -9.43
C ASN A 143 -5.38 5.69 -9.63
N ASN A 144 -4.97 6.07 -10.84
CA ASN A 144 -4.87 7.46 -11.24
C ASN A 144 -6.18 7.87 -11.92
N THR A 145 -6.88 8.86 -11.35
CA THR A 145 -8.20 9.28 -11.81
C THR A 145 -8.17 10.19 -13.03
N VAL A 146 -6.98 10.47 -13.58
CA VAL A 146 -6.79 11.29 -14.77
C VAL A 146 -6.65 10.39 -16.00
N THR A 147 -7.40 10.66 -17.07
CA THR A 147 -7.24 9.98 -18.36
C THR A 147 -5.82 10.16 -18.88
N GLY A 148 -5.16 9.06 -19.23
CA GLY A 148 -3.74 9.08 -19.61
C GLY A 148 -2.77 9.19 -18.42
N GLY A 149 -3.28 9.20 -17.19
CA GLY A 149 -2.48 9.24 -15.98
C GLY A 149 -1.71 7.94 -15.72
N ASN A 150 -0.60 8.08 -15.01
CA ASN A 150 0.29 6.97 -14.70
C ASN A 150 0.02 6.44 -13.29
N SER A 151 0.17 5.14 -13.09
CA SER A 151 0.02 4.49 -11.78
C SER A 151 1.04 3.37 -11.63
N GLY A 152 1.60 3.18 -10.43
CA GLY A 152 2.67 2.20 -10.28
C GLY A 152 3.32 2.12 -8.90
N LEU A 153 4.31 1.23 -8.83
CA LEU A 153 5.16 0.99 -7.67
C LEU A 153 6.50 1.71 -7.87
N LYS A 154 6.91 2.47 -6.85
CA LYS A 154 8.22 3.13 -6.78
C LYS A 154 9.14 2.35 -5.84
N ILE A 155 10.39 2.18 -6.25
CA ILE A 155 11.47 1.59 -5.46
C ILE A 155 12.42 2.72 -5.08
N MET A 156 12.68 2.88 -3.78
CA MET A 156 13.49 3.97 -3.23
C MET A 156 14.65 3.44 -2.39
N GLU A 157 15.75 4.19 -2.37
CA GLU A 157 16.89 3.98 -1.49
C GLU A 157 17.38 5.34 -1.00
N ASN A 158 17.52 5.49 0.32
CA ASN A 158 18.02 6.71 0.97
C ASN A 158 17.33 8.00 0.48
N GLY A 159 15.99 7.98 0.38
CA GLY A 159 15.19 9.13 -0.05
C GLY A 159 15.18 9.41 -1.56
N ALA A 160 15.95 8.66 -2.37
CA ALA A 160 15.96 8.80 -3.83
C ALA A 160 15.16 7.68 -4.52
N SER A 161 14.53 7.99 -5.65
CA SER A 161 13.89 6.98 -6.50
C SER A 161 14.97 6.23 -7.29
N LYS A 162 14.93 4.90 -7.29
CA LYS A 162 15.92 4.04 -7.95
C LYS A 162 15.38 3.27 -9.14
N ALA A 163 14.11 2.89 -9.04
CA ALA A 163 13.42 2.14 -10.08
C ALA A 163 11.92 2.30 -9.91
N TRP A 164 11.18 1.93 -10.94
CA TRP A 164 9.72 1.89 -10.89
C TRP A 164 9.15 0.84 -11.86
N ILE A 165 7.98 0.35 -11.49
CA ILE A 165 7.10 -0.45 -12.34
C ILE A 165 5.80 0.32 -12.43
N ALA A 166 5.44 0.80 -13.61
CA ALA A 166 4.29 1.67 -13.77
C ALA A 166 3.52 1.36 -15.06
N TYR A 167 2.20 1.48 -14.98
CA TYR A 167 1.38 1.70 -16.14
C TYR A 167 1.44 3.17 -16.54
N ARG A 168 1.69 3.41 -17.82
CA ARG A 168 1.70 4.73 -18.46
C ARG A 168 0.47 4.88 -19.33
N GLY A 169 -0.43 5.78 -18.92
CA GLY A 169 -1.69 5.96 -19.61
C GLY A 169 -1.56 6.71 -20.94
N ASP A 170 -0.55 7.58 -21.07
CA ASP A 170 -0.29 8.39 -22.26
C ASP A 170 0.12 7.56 -23.49
N ILE A 171 0.82 6.46 -23.26
CA ILE A 171 1.26 5.52 -24.30
C ILE A 171 0.62 4.13 -24.17
N ASN A 172 -0.34 3.97 -23.25
CA ASN A 172 -1.05 2.73 -22.95
C ASN A 172 -0.12 1.51 -22.82
N ALA A 173 0.83 1.59 -21.88
CA ALA A 173 1.88 0.58 -21.73
C ALA A 173 2.26 0.31 -20.28
N LEU A 174 2.63 -0.94 -19.98
CA LEU A 174 3.38 -1.28 -18.78
C LEU A 174 4.86 -0.96 -19.02
N THR A 175 5.52 -0.37 -18.03
CA THR A 175 6.89 0.10 -18.14
C THR A 175 7.69 -0.29 -16.91
N LEU A 176 8.93 -0.73 -17.13
CA LEU A 176 9.92 -1.03 -16.12
C LEU A 176 11.14 -0.15 -16.38
N ASN A 177 11.64 0.48 -15.33
CA ASN A 177 12.75 1.40 -15.42
C ASN A 177 13.65 1.28 -14.20
N ALA A 178 14.94 1.21 -14.46
CA ALA A 178 16.05 1.20 -13.52
C ALA A 178 16.92 2.46 -13.72
N ASP A 179 16.29 3.59 -14.05
CA ASP A 179 16.97 4.87 -14.23
C ASP A 179 16.74 5.77 -13.02
N ASN A 180 17.86 6.22 -12.45
CA ASN A 180 17.98 7.10 -11.29
C ASN A 180 17.71 8.59 -11.64
N SER A 181 17.47 8.90 -12.93
CA SER A 181 17.15 10.25 -13.39
C SER A 181 15.65 10.35 -13.68
N GLY A 182 14.98 11.38 -13.16
CA GLY A 182 13.51 11.54 -13.20
C GLY A 182 12.85 11.71 -14.58
N GLY A 183 13.44 11.16 -15.64
CA GLY A 183 12.88 11.07 -16.99
C GLY A 183 12.12 9.77 -17.24
N TRP A 184 11.14 9.83 -18.14
CA TRP A 184 10.29 8.70 -18.51
C TRP A 184 10.88 7.88 -19.67
N SER A 185 12.14 7.43 -19.52
CA SER A 185 12.82 6.57 -20.50
C SER A 185 12.93 5.14 -19.96
N PRO A 186 11.87 4.33 -20.02
CA PRO A 186 11.87 2.97 -19.48
C PRO A 186 12.88 2.08 -20.22
N ASP A 187 13.56 1.23 -19.46
CA ASP A 187 14.44 0.20 -20.02
C ASP A 187 13.65 -0.88 -20.75
N MET A 188 12.45 -1.20 -20.23
CA MET A 188 11.51 -2.14 -20.84
C MET A 188 10.10 -1.57 -20.90
N ILE A 189 9.42 -1.78 -22.03
CA ILE A 189 8.03 -1.42 -22.24
C ILE A 189 7.24 -2.61 -22.78
N VAL A 190 6.00 -2.78 -22.34
CA VAL A 190 5.01 -3.69 -22.91
C VAL A 190 3.79 -2.86 -23.31
N LYS A 191 3.60 -2.66 -24.61
CA LYS A 191 2.48 -1.88 -25.13
C LYS A 191 1.19 -2.68 -25.14
N TYR A 192 0.07 -1.98 -25.06
CA TYR A 192 -1.22 -2.53 -25.48
C TYR A 192 -1.12 -3.10 -26.90
N GLY A 193 -1.56 -4.35 -27.09
CA GLY A 193 -1.34 -5.11 -28.33
C GLY A 193 -0.14 -6.09 -28.27
N GLY A 194 0.66 -6.05 -27.21
CA GLY A 194 1.64 -7.10 -26.86
C GLY A 194 3.07 -6.88 -27.36
N ASN A 195 3.38 -5.76 -28.00
CA ASN A 195 4.75 -5.46 -28.40
C ASN A 195 5.61 -5.10 -27.17
N VAL A 196 6.77 -5.74 -27.06
CA VAL A 196 7.76 -5.53 -26.01
C VAL A 196 8.97 -4.78 -26.59
N GLY A 197 9.32 -3.65 -25.98
CA GLY A 197 10.51 -2.88 -26.31
C GLY A 197 11.55 -2.99 -25.20
N LEU A 198 12.81 -3.15 -25.56
CA LEU A 198 13.97 -3.01 -24.67
C LEU A 198 14.83 -1.86 -25.20
N GLY A 199 14.98 -0.79 -24.40
CA GLY A 199 15.69 0.43 -24.79
C GLY A 199 15.00 1.28 -25.87
N THR A 200 13.74 0.99 -26.19
CA THR A 200 12.94 1.74 -27.18
C THR A 200 11.50 1.88 -26.74
N LEU A 201 10.93 3.07 -26.94
CA LEU A 201 9.52 3.37 -26.69
C LEU A 201 8.60 2.95 -27.84
N GLU A 202 9.15 2.70 -29.03
CA GLU A 202 8.39 2.39 -30.25
C GLU A 202 8.83 1.02 -30.81
N PRO A 203 8.43 -0.09 -30.17
CA PRO A 203 8.74 -1.42 -30.67
C PRO A 203 8.04 -1.68 -32.01
N ALA A 204 8.83 -1.84 -33.08
CA ALA A 204 8.36 -2.10 -34.46
C ALA A 204 7.94 -3.56 -34.70
N SER A 205 8.16 -4.43 -33.71
CA SER A 205 7.86 -5.87 -33.73
C SER A 205 7.42 -6.33 -32.34
N ARG A 206 7.00 -7.60 -32.21
CA ARG A 206 6.58 -8.18 -30.92
C ARG A 206 7.67 -8.11 -29.85
N LEU A 207 8.94 -8.21 -30.24
CA LEU A 207 10.09 -7.97 -29.39
C LEU A 207 11.10 -7.13 -30.17
N HIS A 208 11.28 -5.87 -29.76
CA HIS A 208 12.26 -4.95 -30.34
C HIS A 208 13.30 -4.59 -29.27
N VAL A 209 14.54 -5.03 -29.49
CA VAL A 209 15.68 -4.65 -28.65
C VAL A 209 16.50 -3.59 -29.38
N MET A 210 16.61 -2.40 -28.81
CA MET A 210 17.34 -1.29 -29.40
C MET A 210 18.79 -1.27 -28.88
N LYS A 211 19.73 -1.05 -29.80
CA LYS A 211 21.16 -0.92 -29.47
C LYS A 211 21.40 0.31 -28.61
N ASN A 212 22.07 0.14 -27.48
CA ASN A 212 22.73 1.23 -26.78
C ASN A 212 24.20 1.30 -27.25
N THR A 213 24.63 2.43 -27.80
CA THR A 213 26.03 2.63 -28.22
C THR A 213 26.88 3.19 -27.09
N PRO A 214 28.09 2.65 -26.84
CA PRO A 214 28.70 1.45 -27.42
C PRO A 214 28.23 0.17 -26.70
N GLY A 215 27.86 -0.87 -27.45
CA GLY A 215 27.36 -2.12 -26.84
C GLY A 215 26.72 -3.10 -27.81
N TYR A 216 26.36 -4.26 -27.28
CA TYR A 216 25.56 -5.29 -27.95
C TYR A 216 24.08 -4.93 -27.90
N THR A 217 23.35 -5.20 -28.99
CA THR A 217 21.88 -5.06 -29.01
C THR A 217 21.23 -6.10 -28.10
N ALA A 218 21.71 -7.34 -28.09
CA ALA A 218 21.34 -8.37 -27.14
C ALA A 218 22.54 -9.33 -26.95
N ALA A 219 22.75 -9.84 -25.74
CA ALA A 219 23.77 -10.83 -25.44
C ALA A 219 23.08 -12.12 -24.99
N PHE A 220 23.33 -13.21 -25.72
CA PHE A 220 22.83 -14.54 -25.41
C PHE A 220 24.06 -15.42 -25.11
N GLY A 221 24.38 -15.57 -23.81
CA GLY A 221 25.53 -16.35 -23.33
C GLY A 221 26.73 -15.51 -22.81
N VAL A 222 27.71 -16.21 -22.24
CA VAL A 222 29.00 -15.67 -21.76
C VAL A 222 30.11 -16.04 -22.77
N PRO A 223 31.08 -15.17 -23.07
CA PRO A 223 32.20 -15.52 -23.95
C PRO A 223 32.96 -16.73 -23.40
N ILE A 224 32.99 -17.84 -24.14
CA ILE A 224 33.66 -19.09 -23.73
C ILE A 224 35.19 -19.04 -23.88
N SER A 225 35.80 -17.91 -24.27
CA SER A 225 37.25 -17.75 -24.33
C SER A 225 37.66 -16.28 -24.52
N PRO A 226 38.80 -15.82 -23.96
CA PRO A 226 39.40 -14.52 -24.29
C PRO A 226 39.93 -14.45 -25.74
N TRP A 227 39.91 -15.56 -26.50
CA TRP A 227 40.44 -15.66 -27.87
C TRP A 227 39.40 -15.57 -28.98
N THR A 228 38.09 -15.64 -28.65
CA THR A 228 37.02 -15.59 -29.66
C THR A 228 35.76 -14.95 -29.09
N SER A 229 35.40 -13.77 -29.60
CA SER A 229 34.16 -13.05 -29.31
C SER A 229 32.97 -13.65 -30.07
N GLY A 230 32.57 -14.88 -29.74
CA GLY A 230 31.38 -15.53 -30.29
C GLY A 230 30.20 -15.45 -29.32
N THR A 231 29.12 -14.78 -29.72
CA THR A 231 27.83 -14.74 -29.01
C THR A 231 26.93 -15.84 -29.59
N ASN A 232 26.39 -16.73 -28.75
CA ASN A 232 25.50 -17.80 -29.22
C ASN A 232 24.06 -17.27 -29.29
N VAL A 233 23.57 -16.89 -30.47
CA VAL A 233 22.11 -16.74 -30.67
C VAL A 233 21.49 -18.15 -30.72
N SER A 234 20.88 -18.60 -29.62
CA SER A 234 20.09 -19.84 -29.61
C SER A 234 18.68 -19.53 -30.12
N VAL A 235 18.37 -19.99 -31.33
CA VAL A 235 17.02 -19.98 -31.92
C VAL A 235 16.63 -21.43 -32.13
N GLY A 236 15.81 -22.03 -31.25
CA GLY A 236 15.41 -23.45 -31.31
C GLY A 236 15.33 -24.10 -29.92
N ASN A 237 14.53 -25.16 -29.77
CA ASN A 237 14.42 -26.01 -28.57
C ASN A 237 15.26 -27.30 -28.76
N ASP A 238 15.32 -28.18 -27.75
CA ASP A 238 16.14 -29.41 -27.79
C ASP A 238 15.61 -30.49 -28.76
N ASP A 239 14.46 -30.28 -29.41
CA ASP A 239 13.74 -31.29 -30.23
C ASP A 239 13.34 -30.81 -31.64
N GLU A 240 13.76 -29.63 -32.10
CA GLU A 240 13.41 -29.06 -33.43
C GLU A 240 14.58 -28.27 -34.07
N ASP A 241 14.48 -28.03 -35.39
CA ASP A 241 15.52 -27.33 -36.16
C ASP A 241 15.72 -25.88 -35.68
N ALA A 242 16.98 -25.54 -35.39
CA ALA A 242 17.40 -24.20 -35.01
C ALA A 242 17.77 -23.36 -36.24
N VAL A 243 16.92 -22.40 -36.63
CA VAL A 243 17.13 -21.59 -37.85
C VAL A 243 17.31 -20.10 -37.51
N LEU A 244 18.48 -19.54 -37.83
CA LEU A 244 18.71 -18.10 -37.83
C LEU A 244 18.51 -17.55 -39.24
N TYR A 245 17.39 -16.87 -39.49
CA TYR A 245 17.16 -16.13 -40.72
C TYR A 245 17.83 -14.75 -40.67
N VAL A 246 18.59 -14.42 -41.71
CA VAL A 246 19.22 -13.11 -41.93
C VAL A 246 18.78 -12.59 -43.29
N GLY A 247 17.92 -11.58 -43.34
CA GLY A 247 17.39 -11.10 -44.61
C GLY A 247 16.63 -9.79 -44.52
N GLN A 248 16.32 -9.23 -45.69
CA GLN A 248 15.69 -7.92 -45.82
C GLN A 248 14.22 -7.97 -46.30
N ALA A 249 13.71 -9.17 -46.63
CA ALA A 249 12.32 -9.41 -47.06
C ALA A 249 12.02 -10.94 -47.12
N PRO A 250 10.74 -11.37 -47.10
CA PRO A 250 10.28 -12.78 -47.12
C PRO A 250 10.72 -13.68 -48.30
N GLY A 251 11.61 -13.20 -49.17
CA GLY A 251 12.23 -13.97 -50.27
C GLY A 251 13.70 -13.59 -50.50
N ARG A 252 14.32 -12.91 -49.54
CA ARG A 252 15.71 -12.45 -49.55
C ARG A 252 16.34 -12.68 -48.18
N GLU A 253 16.24 -13.92 -47.74
CA GLU A 253 16.74 -14.40 -46.46
C GLU A 253 17.85 -15.44 -46.71
N GLY A 254 18.99 -15.21 -46.07
CA GLY A 254 19.98 -16.23 -45.79
C GLY A 254 19.62 -16.95 -44.49
N PHE A 255 20.09 -18.18 -44.31
CA PHE A 255 19.91 -18.93 -43.08
C PHE A 255 21.21 -19.54 -42.59
N LEU A 256 21.29 -19.70 -41.26
CA LEU A 256 22.21 -20.60 -40.59
C LEU A 256 21.40 -21.71 -39.92
N ILE A 257 21.68 -22.97 -40.26
CA ILE A 257 21.00 -24.13 -39.69
C ILE A 257 22.03 -25.06 -39.07
N TRP A 258 21.77 -25.48 -37.83
CA TRP A 258 22.33 -26.67 -37.23
C TRP A 258 21.20 -27.67 -37.01
N GLN A 259 21.27 -28.82 -37.69
CA GLN A 259 20.33 -29.91 -37.47
C GLN A 259 21.04 -31.03 -36.73
N TYR A 260 20.59 -31.28 -35.50
CA TYR A 260 21.02 -32.45 -34.75
C TYR A 260 20.25 -33.69 -35.22
N ASN A 261 20.98 -34.78 -35.47
CA ASN A 261 20.40 -36.08 -35.77
C ASN A 261 21.10 -37.14 -34.92
N ALA A 262 20.34 -38.13 -34.43
CA ALA A 262 20.88 -39.25 -33.67
C ALA A 262 21.85 -40.12 -34.50
N ASP A 263 21.73 -40.11 -35.83
CA ASP A 263 22.75 -40.59 -36.76
C ASP A 263 23.72 -39.43 -37.10
N PRO A 264 25.00 -39.50 -36.69
CA PRO A 264 25.98 -38.45 -36.98
C PRO A 264 26.17 -38.15 -38.47
N ALA A 265 25.84 -39.09 -39.37
CA ALA A 265 25.93 -38.88 -40.81
C ALA A 265 24.80 -38.00 -41.37
N LEU A 266 23.72 -37.81 -40.61
CA LEU A 266 22.56 -37.01 -40.98
C LEU A 266 22.52 -35.66 -40.26
N GLY A 267 23.43 -35.43 -39.31
CA GLY A 267 23.65 -34.11 -38.73
C GLY A 267 24.36 -33.22 -39.74
N TYR A 268 23.87 -32.00 -39.94
CA TYR A 268 24.53 -31.05 -40.84
C TYR A 268 24.49 -29.62 -40.32
N TYR A 269 25.53 -28.88 -40.71
CA TYR A 269 25.62 -27.44 -40.58
C TYR A 269 25.50 -26.84 -41.98
N SER A 270 24.54 -25.93 -42.20
CA SER A 270 24.32 -25.31 -43.50
C SER A 270 24.25 -23.78 -43.40
N ILE A 271 24.87 -23.12 -44.37
CA ILE A 271 24.73 -21.69 -44.69
C ILE A 271 24.12 -21.61 -46.09
N GLY A 272 22.95 -20.99 -46.25
CA GLY A 272 22.26 -20.96 -47.54
C GLY A 272 21.34 -19.76 -47.72
N THR A 273 20.75 -19.62 -48.92
CA THR A 273 19.70 -18.62 -49.21
C THR A 273 18.42 -19.31 -49.66
N TYR A 274 17.26 -18.79 -49.26
CA TYR A 274 15.97 -19.33 -49.71
C TYR A 274 15.82 -19.14 -51.23
N ASN A 275 15.33 -20.15 -51.95
CA ASN A 275 15.17 -20.19 -53.41
C ASN A 275 16.44 -20.28 -54.30
N GLY A 276 17.60 -20.62 -53.75
CA GLY A 276 18.71 -21.26 -54.49
C GLY A 276 19.30 -20.51 -55.70
N SER A 277 19.00 -19.22 -55.88
CA SER A 277 19.42 -18.44 -57.06
C SER A 277 20.67 -17.57 -56.82
N ASN A 278 21.21 -17.56 -55.61
CA ASN A 278 22.43 -16.81 -55.29
C ASN A 278 23.54 -17.78 -54.89
N ASN A 279 24.67 -17.75 -55.60
CA ASN A 279 25.88 -18.46 -55.20
C ASN A 279 26.37 -17.90 -53.85
N MET A 280 26.78 -18.78 -52.94
CA MET A 280 27.50 -18.39 -51.73
C MET A 280 28.85 -17.77 -52.16
N THR A 281 28.94 -16.45 -52.18
CA THR A 281 30.19 -15.75 -52.48
C THR A 281 31.00 -15.59 -51.19
N LEU A 282 31.98 -16.47 -50.97
CA LEU A 282 33.03 -16.24 -49.98
C LEU A 282 34.03 -15.26 -50.60
N GLN A 283 33.85 -13.97 -50.33
CA GLN A 283 34.77 -12.95 -50.80
C GLN A 283 35.83 -12.70 -49.72
N GLU A 284 37.07 -13.13 -49.98
CA GLU A 284 38.23 -12.67 -49.21
C GLU A 284 38.45 -11.19 -49.53
N TYR A 285 38.45 -10.34 -48.50
CA TYR A 285 38.77 -8.92 -48.65
C TYR A 285 40.29 -8.76 -48.47
N GLY A 286 40.98 -8.43 -49.56
CA GLY A 286 42.35 -7.93 -49.58
C GLY A 286 42.35 -6.43 -49.88
#